data_AF-A0A1A6H9Y6-F1
#
_entry.id   AF-A0A1A6H9Y6-F1
#
_cell.length_a   1.000
_cell.length_b   1.000
_cell.length_c   1.000
_cell.angle_alpha   90.00
_cell.angle_beta   90.00
_cell.angle_gamma   90.00
#
_symmetry.space_group_name_H-M   'P 1'
#
loop_
_entity.id
_entity.type
_entity.pdbx_description
1 polymer ?
#
loop_
_entity_poly.entity_id
_entity_poly.type
_entity_poly.pdbx_seq_one_letter_code
_entity_poly.pdbx_strand_id
1 'polypeptide(L)'
;MSSPKDPNPMGGEQPGAGLHLGAAGAALLLCGLVVLMSWVWLLQQRARGIPPGPAPQPLVGNIGHLLVPHFLRRKFGPGGQTDTLPCHVHLTKLASVYGNVFSLFIGHRLVVVLNDFRSVREALVQQAEVFSDRPRMPLISIMTKEKGIVFAHYGPVWKQQRKFSRSTLRHFGLGKLSLEPKIIEEFKYVKEEMEKHGDAPFNPSPVISNAVSNIICSLCFGQRFDYTNGEFKKVLNFMSRGLESGSGLEQGESKVLVDKIFPFPSRTSEFGLQPITVLILQGYTIPKGTVIIPNLWSLHRDPAIWEKPEDFCPDRFLDDEGQILKKETFIPFGIGKRVCMGEQLAKMELFLMFVSLMQTFTFALPKDSEKPIMTGRFPWNIWAVPVDRYPLPLTTVTTSPQFLD
;
A
#
# COMPACT_ATOMS: atom_id res chain seq x y z
N MET A 1 40.51 -25.15 -81.68
CA MET A 1 39.97 -26.47 -81.29
C MET A 1 40.34 -26.72 -79.83
N SER A 2 39.30 -26.78 -78.99
CA SER A 2 39.18 -27.48 -77.69
C SER A 2 40.34 -27.53 -76.69
N SER A 3 40.13 -26.94 -75.50
CA SER A 3 40.34 -27.59 -74.20
C SER A 3 39.72 -26.75 -73.04
N PRO A 4 39.49 -27.30 -71.83
CA PRO A 4 38.14 -27.54 -71.31
C PRO A 4 37.80 -26.90 -69.94
N LYS A 5 36.49 -26.95 -69.58
CA LYS A 5 35.81 -27.12 -68.25
C LYS A 5 36.70 -27.14 -66.99
N ASP A 6 36.40 -26.57 -65.82
CA ASP A 6 35.19 -26.18 -65.02
C ASP A 6 35.72 -25.25 -63.86
N PRO A 7 35.04 -24.89 -62.74
CA PRO A 7 33.62 -24.88 -62.36
C PRO A 7 33.13 -23.52 -61.80
N ASN A 8 31.83 -23.44 -61.60
CA ASN A 8 31.12 -22.40 -60.83
C ASN A 8 31.59 -22.34 -59.36
N PRO A 9 31.51 -21.16 -58.70
CA PRO A 9 30.98 -21.16 -57.35
C PRO A 9 29.97 -20.03 -57.08
N MET A 10 28.83 -20.47 -56.54
CA MET A 10 28.26 -19.99 -55.29
C MET A 10 27.75 -18.54 -55.23
N GLY A 11 26.42 -18.42 -55.32
CA GLY A 11 25.62 -17.86 -54.22
C GLY A 11 26.00 -16.47 -53.73
N GLY A 12 25.59 -15.44 -54.47
CA GLY A 12 25.46 -14.09 -53.92
C GLY A 12 24.18 -13.99 -53.08
N GLU A 13 24.34 -14.03 -51.76
CA GLU A 13 23.37 -13.57 -50.77
C GLU A 13 22.74 -12.22 -51.21
N GLN A 14 21.40 -12.17 -51.24
CA GLN A 14 20.71 -10.88 -51.23
C GLN A 14 20.93 -10.23 -49.87
N PRO A 15 21.48 -9.01 -49.78
CA PRO A 15 21.52 -8.30 -48.51
C PRO A 15 20.08 -7.92 -48.14
N GLY A 16 19.61 -8.49 -47.02
CA GLY A 16 18.33 -8.16 -46.43
C GLY A 16 18.15 -6.64 -46.32
N ALA A 17 16.94 -6.18 -46.58
CA ALA A 17 16.51 -4.79 -46.46
C ALA A 17 16.68 -4.28 -45.02
N GLY A 18 17.91 -3.92 -44.66
CA GLY A 18 18.21 -3.07 -43.52
C GLY A 18 17.67 -1.70 -43.83
N LEU A 19 16.67 -1.26 -43.06
CA LEU A 19 16.09 0.07 -43.14
C LEU A 19 17.18 1.10 -42.77
N HIS A 20 18.03 1.48 -43.73
CA HIS A 20 19.02 2.54 -43.56
C HIS A 20 18.28 3.87 -43.52
N LEU A 21 17.92 4.29 -42.31
CA LEU A 21 17.34 5.60 -42.07
C LEU A 21 18.42 6.66 -42.36
N GLY A 22 18.34 7.29 -43.53
CA GLY A 22 19.26 8.37 -43.90
C GLY A 22 19.22 9.52 -42.88
N ALA A 23 20.27 10.34 -42.82
CA ALA A 23 20.38 11.46 -41.87
C ALA A 23 19.16 12.40 -41.88
N ALA A 24 18.53 12.59 -43.05
CA ALA A 24 17.28 13.35 -43.19
C ALA A 24 16.08 12.66 -42.51
N GLY A 25 15.98 11.33 -42.60
CA GLY A 25 14.96 10.55 -41.90
C GLY A 25 15.14 10.59 -40.39
N ALA A 26 16.38 10.52 -39.90
CA ALA A 26 16.69 10.69 -38.48
C ALA A 26 16.34 12.10 -37.96
N ALA A 27 16.63 13.15 -38.75
CA ALA A 27 16.28 14.52 -38.40
C ALA A 27 14.76 14.75 -38.34
N LEU A 28 13.99 14.21 -39.29
CA LEU A 28 12.52 14.29 -39.27
C LEU A 28 11.91 13.56 -38.08
N LEU A 29 12.44 12.39 -37.70
CA LEU A 29 12.02 11.68 -36.49
C LEU A 29 12.31 12.47 -35.21
N LEU A 30 13.49 13.10 -35.12
CA LEU A 30 13.84 13.97 -33.99
C LEU A 30 12.91 15.18 -33.90
N CYS A 31 12.64 15.86 -35.02
CA CYS A 31 11.68 16.98 -35.05
C CYS A 31 10.27 16.53 -34.65
N GLY A 32 9.81 15.39 -35.16
CA GLY A 32 8.53 14.79 -34.77
C GLY A 32 8.44 14.48 -33.28
N LEU A 33 9.51 13.94 -32.70
CA LEU A 33 9.61 13.70 -31.25
C LEU A 33 9.60 15.00 -30.45
N VAL A 34 10.30 16.05 -30.88
CA VAL A 34 10.31 17.36 -30.20
C VAL A 34 8.92 18.00 -30.23
N VAL A 35 8.23 17.96 -31.38
CA VAL A 35 6.85 18.47 -31.50
C VAL A 35 5.91 17.65 -30.61
N LEU A 36 6.02 16.33 -30.61
CA LEU A 36 5.23 15.45 -29.74
C LEU A 36 5.48 15.75 -28.26
N MET A 37 6.74 15.89 -27.85
CA MET A 37 7.13 16.20 -26.46
C MET A 37 6.65 17.58 -26.03
N SER A 38 6.73 18.57 -26.93
CA SER A 38 6.23 19.93 -26.69
C SER A 38 4.70 19.95 -26.58
N TRP A 39 4.01 19.21 -27.44
CA TRP A 39 2.56 19.03 -27.38
C TRP A 39 2.11 18.35 -26.09
N VAL A 40 2.78 17.25 -25.71
CA VAL A 40 2.51 16.54 -24.45
C VAL A 40 2.81 17.44 -23.25
N TRP A 41 3.87 18.24 -23.29
CA TRP A 41 4.19 19.21 -22.24
C TRP A 41 3.11 20.30 -22.11
N LEU A 42 2.60 20.82 -23.22
CA LEU A 42 1.47 21.76 -23.23
C LEU A 42 0.21 21.12 -22.64
N LEU A 43 -0.07 19.85 -22.94
CA LEU A 43 -1.19 19.10 -22.35
C LEU A 43 -1.01 18.81 -20.85
N GLN A 44 0.23 18.77 -20.36
CA GLN A 44 0.57 18.54 -18.95
C GLN A 44 0.72 19.84 -18.15
N GLN A 45 0.53 21.01 -18.75
CA GLN A 45 0.54 22.26 -17.99
C GLN A 45 -0.61 22.28 -16.99
N ARG A 46 -0.28 22.64 -15.74
CA ARG A 46 -1.29 22.82 -14.70
C ARG A 46 -2.19 23.99 -15.05
N ALA A 47 -3.49 23.74 -15.14
CA ALA A 47 -4.49 24.79 -15.23
C ALA A 47 -4.42 25.71 -14.00
N ARG A 48 -4.82 26.97 -14.18
CA ARG A 48 -4.89 27.96 -13.08
C ARG A 48 -5.82 27.45 -11.97
N GLY A 49 -5.39 27.60 -10.73
CA GLY A 49 -6.17 27.21 -9.53
C GLY A 49 -5.95 25.77 -9.06
N ILE A 50 -5.22 24.92 -9.80
CA ILE A 50 -4.82 23.59 -9.32
C ILE A 50 -3.73 23.73 -8.24
N PRO A 51 -3.66 22.83 -7.23
CA PRO A 51 -2.59 22.86 -6.24
C PRO A 51 -1.18 22.87 -6.85
N PRO A 52 -0.22 23.57 -6.24
CA PRO A 52 1.17 23.63 -6.72
C PRO A 52 1.83 22.23 -6.68
N GLY A 53 2.98 22.08 -7.35
CA GLY A 53 3.72 20.82 -7.30
C GLY A 53 4.90 20.75 -8.28
N PRO A 54 5.67 19.65 -8.27
CA PRO A 54 6.85 19.50 -9.13
C PRO A 54 6.48 19.52 -10.62
N ALA A 55 7.27 20.18 -11.45
CA ALA A 55 7.02 20.24 -12.89
C ALA A 55 7.03 18.82 -13.51
N PRO A 56 5.98 18.42 -14.27
CA PRO A 56 5.91 17.09 -14.85
C PRO A 56 6.88 16.93 -16.01
N GLN A 57 7.47 15.74 -16.15
CA GLN A 57 8.19 15.34 -17.36
C GLN A 57 7.19 14.90 -18.44
N PRO A 58 7.44 15.19 -19.72
CA PRO A 58 6.55 14.76 -20.80
C PRO A 58 6.31 13.25 -20.77
N LEU A 59 5.07 12.84 -21.02
CA LEU A 59 4.57 11.45 -21.10
C LEU A 59 4.49 10.69 -19.76
N VAL A 60 5.53 10.76 -18.94
CA VAL A 60 5.66 9.98 -17.70
C VAL A 60 5.24 10.75 -16.44
N GLY A 61 5.07 12.07 -16.54
CA GLY A 61 4.68 12.92 -15.42
C GLY A 61 5.81 13.06 -14.40
N ASN A 62 5.48 12.96 -13.11
CA ASN A 62 6.45 13.07 -12.02
C ASN A 62 7.06 11.73 -11.60
N ILE A 63 6.68 10.62 -12.26
CA ILE A 63 7.14 9.27 -11.93
C ILE A 63 8.15 8.73 -12.95
N GLY A 64 8.69 9.57 -13.83
CA GLY A 64 9.64 9.13 -14.85
C GLY A 64 10.85 8.38 -14.29
N HIS A 65 11.33 8.77 -13.11
CA HIS A 65 12.41 8.09 -12.40
C HIS A 65 12.09 6.63 -11.99
N LEU A 66 10.81 6.25 -11.89
CA LEU A 66 10.36 4.90 -11.52
C LEU A 66 10.32 3.94 -12.73
N LEU A 67 10.07 4.47 -13.93
CA LEU A 67 9.97 3.68 -15.16
C LEU A 67 11.33 3.39 -15.80
N VAL A 68 12.40 4.07 -15.37
CA VAL A 68 13.75 3.83 -15.86
C VAL A 68 14.30 2.56 -15.20
N PRO A 69 14.68 1.52 -15.97
CA PRO A 69 15.29 0.31 -15.43
C PRO A 69 16.52 0.62 -14.56
N HIS A 70 16.70 -0.15 -13.48
CA HIS A 70 17.75 0.07 -12.47
C HIS A 70 19.16 0.25 -13.08
N PHE A 71 19.47 -0.46 -14.18
CA PHE A 71 20.76 -0.36 -14.87
C PHE A 71 20.98 0.97 -15.63
N LEU A 72 19.92 1.61 -16.14
CA LEU A 72 19.98 2.92 -16.79
C LEU A 72 19.94 4.07 -15.76
N ARG A 73 19.25 3.87 -14.64
CA ARG A 73 19.14 4.84 -13.54
C ARG A 73 20.50 5.11 -12.88
N ARG A 74 21.35 4.09 -12.75
CA ARG A 74 22.74 4.24 -12.25
C ARG A 74 23.65 5.04 -13.19
N LYS A 75 23.30 5.13 -14.48
CA LYS A 75 24.13 5.75 -15.54
C LYS A 75 23.67 7.17 -15.91
N PHE A 76 22.38 7.48 -15.76
CA PHE A 76 21.79 8.75 -16.17
C PHE A 76 20.89 9.42 -15.11
N GLY A 77 20.70 8.82 -13.93
CA GLY A 77 19.91 9.40 -12.84
C GLY A 77 20.69 10.45 -12.04
N PRO A 78 20.02 11.42 -11.39
CA PRO A 78 20.67 12.36 -10.49
C PRO A 78 21.41 11.58 -9.39
N GLY A 79 22.73 11.77 -9.32
CA GLY A 79 23.65 11.02 -8.44
C GLY A 79 23.50 11.35 -6.96
N GLY A 80 22.33 11.12 -6.37
CA GLY A 80 22.10 11.31 -4.94
C GLY A 80 20.97 10.44 -4.44
N GLN A 81 21.24 9.67 -3.38
CA GLN A 81 20.39 9.18 -2.27
C GLN A 81 18.86 9.23 -2.42
N THR A 82 18.31 8.95 -3.60
CA THR A 82 16.87 8.98 -3.92
C THR A 82 16.36 7.59 -4.32
N ASP A 83 17.15 6.54 -4.08
CA ASP A 83 16.83 5.18 -4.48
C ASP A 83 16.16 4.34 -3.36
N THR A 84 16.01 4.86 -2.13
CA THR A 84 15.64 4.02 -0.97
C THR A 84 14.48 4.51 -0.09
N LEU A 85 13.87 5.66 -0.35
CA LEU A 85 12.78 6.18 0.49
C LEU A 85 11.40 5.65 0.08
N PRO A 86 10.59 5.15 1.03
CA PRO A 86 9.17 4.85 0.81
C PRO A 86 8.39 5.98 0.11
N CYS A 87 7.42 5.62 -0.73
CA CYS A 87 6.61 6.59 -1.48
C CYS A 87 5.93 7.63 -0.56
N HIS A 88 5.31 7.20 0.54
CA HIS A 88 4.66 8.11 1.49
C HIS A 88 5.64 9.06 2.19
N VAL A 89 6.89 8.64 2.43
CA VAL A 89 7.94 9.52 2.98
C VAL A 89 8.36 10.54 1.91
N HIS A 90 8.50 10.11 0.65
CA HIS A 90 8.78 11.02 -0.46
C HIS A 90 7.66 12.07 -0.63
N LEU A 91 6.40 11.67 -0.57
CA LEU A 91 5.26 12.59 -0.62
C LEU A 91 5.28 13.59 0.55
N THR A 92 5.67 13.14 1.74
CA THR A 92 5.84 14.00 2.92
C THR A 92 6.96 15.03 2.71
N LYS A 93 8.08 14.63 2.09
CA LYS A 93 9.16 15.56 1.70
C LYS A 93 8.73 16.57 0.65
N LEU A 94 7.85 16.20 -0.27
CA LEU A 94 7.29 17.16 -1.24
C LEU A 94 6.33 18.14 -0.57
N ALA A 95 5.60 17.71 0.46
CA ALA A 95 4.71 18.58 1.22
C ALA A 95 5.46 19.74 1.90
N SER A 96 6.71 19.55 2.34
CA SER A 96 7.50 20.65 2.93
C SER A 96 7.93 21.71 1.90
N VAL A 97 7.92 21.38 0.60
CA VAL A 97 8.30 22.29 -0.49
C VAL A 97 7.07 22.97 -1.11
N TYR A 98 6.00 22.22 -1.33
CA TYR A 98 4.82 22.68 -2.07
C TYR A 98 3.60 22.98 -1.18
N GLY A 99 3.69 22.70 0.11
CA GLY A 99 2.60 22.83 1.08
C GLY A 99 1.80 21.54 1.28
N ASN A 100 0.89 21.56 2.27
CA ASN A 100 0.14 20.37 2.70
C ASN A 100 -0.80 19.80 1.63
N VAL A 101 -1.24 20.64 0.68
CA VAL A 101 -2.05 20.25 -0.47
C VAL A 101 -1.26 20.56 -1.74
N PHE A 102 -0.78 19.52 -2.41
CA PHE A 102 0.02 19.66 -3.64
C PHE A 102 -0.38 18.63 -4.69
N SER A 103 0.04 18.84 -5.94
CA SER A 103 -0.31 17.98 -7.07
C SER A 103 0.89 17.36 -7.77
N LEU A 104 0.74 16.10 -8.19
CA LEU A 104 1.65 15.43 -9.12
C LEU A 104 0.91 14.78 -10.29
N PHE A 105 1.63 14.51 -11.36
CA PHE A 105 1.12 13.83 -12.54
C PHE A 105 1.66 12.40 -12.60
N ILE A 106 0.74 11.46 -12.77
CA ILE A 106 1.02 10.05 -13.02
C ILE A 106 0.67 9.80 -14.49
N GLY A 107 1.69 9.83 -15.36
CA GLY A 107 1.48 9.90 -16.80
C GLY A 107 0.71 11.18 -17.18
N HIS A 108 -0.55 11.03 -17.60
CA HIS A 108 -1.46 12.14 -17.91
C HIS A 108 -2.47 12.44 -16.79
N ARG A 109 -2.52 11.62 -15.73
CA ARG A 109 -3.52 11.77 -14.67
C ARG A 109 -3.03 12.73 -13.59
N LEU A 110 -3.87 13.70 -13.27
CA LEU A 110 -3.66 14.59 -12.12
C LEU A 110 -3.94 13.83 -10.82
N VAL A 111 -3.03 13.99 -9.87
CA VAL A 111 -3.12 13.44 -8.53
C VAL A 111 -2.84 14.55 -7.53
N VAL A 112 -3.65 14.65 -6.49
CA VAL A 112 -3.53 15.63 -5.42
C VAL A 112 -3.30 14.88 -4.11
N VAL A 113 -2.30 15.31 -3.35
CA VAL A 113 -1.90 14.69 -2.09
C VAL A 113 -2.28 15.62 -0.94
N LEU A 114 -2.90 15.05 0.09
CA LEU A 114 -3.35 15.74 1.30
C LEU A 114 -2.49 15.28 2.47
N ASN A 115 -1.74 16.18 3.12
CA ASN A 115 -0.71 15.84 4.11
C ASN A 115 -1.03 16.30 5.54
N ASP A 116 -2.15 17.00 5.75
CA ASP A 116 -2.59 17.51 7.04
C ASP A 116 -4.04 17.09 7.36
N PHE A 117 -4.37 17.08 8.65
CA PHE A 117 -5.69 16.63 9.09
C PHE A 117 -6.84 17.51 8.59
N ARG A 118 -6.61 18.83 8.45
CA ARG A 118 -7.63 19.77 8.01
C ARG A 118 -8.10 19.46 6.58
N SER A 119 -7.17 19.33 5.63
CA SER A 119 -7.52 19.02 4.23
C SER A 119 -8.12 17.62 4.08
N VAL A 120 -7.62 16.63 4.82
CA VAL A 120 -8.16 15.27 4.84
C VAL A 120 -9.60 15.26 5.39
N ARG A 121 -9.87 15.99 6.48
CA ARG A 121 -11.22 16.09 7.06
C ARG A 121 -12.19 16.81 6.12
N GLU A 122 -11.76 17.90 5.48
CA GLU A 122 -12.58 18.61 4.51
C GLU A 122 -12.98 17.69 3.35
N ALA A 123 -12.01 17.03 2.70
CA ALA A 123 -12.26 16.16 1.56
C ALA A 123 -13.10 14.93 1.96
N LEU A 124 -12.70 14.21 3.01
CA LEU A 124 -13.24 12.87 3.29
C LEU A 124 -14.48 12.88 4.18
N VAL A 125 -14.72 13.95 4.94
CA VAL A 125 -15.86 14.06 5.87
C VAL A 125 -16.83 15.12 5.41
N GLN A 126 -16.37 16.38 5.26
CA GLN A 126 -17.26 17.49 4.93
C GLN A 126 -17.81 17.37 3.50
N GLN A 127 -16.97 16.90 2.58
CA GLN A 127 -17.30 16.75 1.16
C GLN A 127 -17.35 15.28 0.73
N ALA A 128 -17.72 14.40 1.67
CA ALA A 128 -17.60 12.95 1.51
C ALA A 128 -18.39 12.37 0.32
N GLU A 129 -19.54 12.93 -0.06
CA GLU A 129 -20.29 12.42 -1.23
C GLU A 129 -19.52 12.62 -2.54
N VAL A 130 -18.70 13.66 -2.64
CA VAL A 130 -17.91 13.97 -3.83
C VAL A 130 -16.64 13.11 -3.87
N PHE A 131 -15.91 13.03 -2.76
CA PHE A 131 -14.60 12.37 -2.69
C PHE A 131 -14.64 10.88 -2.31
N SER A 132 -15.79 10.21 -2.33
CA SER A 132 -15.87 8.78 -1.96
C SER A 132 -15.70 7.80 -3.12
N ASP A 133 -15.46 8.28 -4.34
CA ASP A 133 -15.32 7.43 -5.52
C ASP A 133 -13.90 6.85 -5.66
N ARG A 134 -13.76 5.77 -6.44
CA ARG A 134 -12.48 5.07 -6.65
C ARG A 134 -11.93 5.29 -8.06
N PRO A 135 -10.61 5.46 -8.22
CA PRO A 135 -10.00 5.56 -9.52
C PRO A 135 -10.13 4.27 -10.32
N ARG A 136 -10.46 4.39 -11.60
CA ARG A 136 -10.44 3.25 -12.52
C ARG A 136 -9.00 2.79 -12.75
N MET A 137 -8.67 1.61 -12.25
CA MET A 137 -7.34 1.00 -12.38
C MET A 137 -7.43 -0.25 -13.27
N PRO A 138 -6.71 -0.33 -14.40
CA PRO A 138 -6.86 -1.43 -15.35
C PRO A 138 -6.72 -2.82 -14.74
N LEU A 139 -5.67 -3.04 -13.94
CA LEU A 139 -5.40 -4.33 -13.30
C LEU A 139 -6.51 -4.76 -12.33
N ILE A 140 -6.98 -3.83 -11.49
CA ILE A 140 -8.08 -4.07 -10.54
C ILE A 140 -9.41 -4.23 -11.27
N SER A 141 -9.63 -3.51 -12.37
CA SER A 141 -10.82 -3.61 -13.20
C SER A 141 -10.95 -5.00 -13.82
N ILE A 142 -9.84 -5.56 -14.31
CA ILE A 142 -9.82 -6.94 -14.84
C ILE A 142 -10.13 -7.95 -13.72
N MET A 143 -9.50 -7.80 -12.55
CA MET A 143 -9.64 -8.75 -11.44
C MET A 143 -11.02 -8.71 -10.77
N THR A 144 -11.53 -7.52 -10.49
CA THR A 144 -12.74 -7.33 -9.65
C THR A 144 -13.97 -6.93 -10.46
N LYS A 145 -13.81 -6.60 -11.74
CA LYS A 145 -14.83 -5.96 -12.58
C LYS A 145 -15.42 -4.70 -11.94
N GLU A 146 -14.65 -4.02 -11.08
CA GLU A 146 -15.08 -2.85 -10.29
C GLU A 146 -16.29 -3.13 -9.38
N LYS A 147 -16.46 -4.38 -8.95
CA LYS A 147 -17.52 -4.80 -8.04
C LYS A 147 -16.98 -5.05 -6.63
N GLY A 148 -17.89 -5.16 -5.67
CA GLY A 148 -17.56 -5.38 -4.27
C GLY A 148 -17.50 -4.08 -3.47
N ILE A 149 -16.70 -4.05 -2.41
CA ILE A 149 -16.73 -2.96 -1.41
C ILE A 149 -15.50 -2.06 -1.52
N VAL A 150 -14.33 -2.64 -1.77
CA VAL A 150 -13.04 -1.96 -1.68
C VAL A 150 -12.81 -1.05 -2.89
N PHE A 151 -12.94 -1.62 -4.09
CA PHE A 151 -12.63 -0.97 -5.36
C PHE A 151 -13.87 -0.52 -6.16
N ALA A 152 -15.08 -0.86 -5.70
CA ALA A 152 -16.28 -0.45 -6.41
C ALA A 152 -16.49 1.06 -6.36
N HIS A 153 -17.04 1.59 -7.45
CA HIS A 153 -17.41 2.99 -7.59
C HIS A 153 -18.44 3.42 -6.56
N TYR A 154 -18.37 4.68 -6.16
CA TYR A 154 -19.34 5.26 -5.24
C TYR A 154 -20.71 5.38 -5.91
N GLY A 155 -21.71 4.74 -5.33
CA GLY A 155 -23.05 4.72 -5.90
C GLY A 155 -24.01 3.83 -5.10
N PRO A 156 -25.26 3.69 -5.57
CA PRO A 156 -26.30 2.92 -4.87
C PRO A 156 -25.89 1.47 -4.60
N VAL A 157 -25.25 0.79 -5.56
CA VAL A 157 -24.79 -0.60 -5.44
C VAL A 157 -23.77 -0.74 -4.32
N TRP A 158 -22.75 0.12 -4.30
CA TRP A 158 -21.74 0.12 -3.23
C TRP A 158 -22.37 0.47 -1.87
N LYS A 159 -23.28 1.45 -1.81
CA LYS A 159 -24.00 1.83 -0.57
C LYS A 159 -24.77 0.63 -0.02
N GLN A 160 -25.45 -0.14 -0.88
CA GLN A 160 -26.21 -1.33 -0.50
C GLN A 160 -25.29 -2.45 -0.02
N GLN A 161 -24.23 -2.81 -0.77
CA GLN A 161 -23.27 -3.84 -0.36
C GLN A 161 -22.57 -3.48 0.95
N ARG A 162 -22.17 -2.22 1.10
CA ARG A 162 -21.55 -1.72 2.34
C ARG A 162 -22.49 -1.78 3.53
N LYS A 163 -23.76 -1.38 3.35
CA LYS A 163 -24.79 -1.45 4.39
C LYS A 163 -25.06 -2.91 4.79
N PHE A 164 -25.20 -3.80 3.80
CA PHE A 164 -25.37 -5.23 4.02
C PHE A 164 -24.20 -5.80 4.83
N SER A 165 -22.96 -5.68 4.33
CA SER A 165 -21.79 -6.25 5.01
C SER A 165 -21.59 -5.68 6.42
N ARG A 166 -21.78 -4.37 6.63
CA ARG A 166 -21.70 -3.78 7.97
C ARG A 166 -22.80 -4.32 8.91
N SER A 167 -24.01 -4.51 8.40
CA SER A 167 -25.11 -5.09 9.18
C SER A 167 -24.82 -6.56 9.53
N THR A 168 -24.37 -7.34 8.55
CA THR A 168 -24.01 -8.75 8.72
C THR A 168 -22.86 -8.95 9.70
N LEU A 169 -21.79 -8.14 9.60
CA LEU A 169 -20.68 -8.19 10.55
C LEU A 169 -21.15 -7.89 11.99
N ARG A 170 -21.99 -6.86 12.17
CA ARG A 170 -22.59 -6.56 13.49
C ARG A 170 -23.49 -7.69 14.00
N HIS A 171 -24.20 -8.38 13.10
CA HIS A 171 -25.01 -9.54 13.44
C HIS A 171 -24.15 -10.71 13.93
N PHE A 172 -23.02 -10.98 13.26
CA PHE A 172 -22.05 -11.98 13.70
C PHE A 172 -21.24 -11.59 14.95
N GLY A 173 -21.46 -10.39 15.50
CA GLY A 173 -20.88 -9.97 16.77
C GLY A 173 -19.77 -8.93 16.69
N LEU A 174 -19.53 -8.32 15.52
CA LEU A 174 -18.60 -7.21 15.39
C LEU A 174 -19.08 -6.03 16.26
N GLY A 175 -18.30 -5.69 17.29
CA GLY A 175 -18.64 -4.69 18.31
C GLY A 175 -19.47 -5.22 19.50
N LYS A 176 -19.54 -6.55 19.67
CA LYS A 176 -20.18 -7.22 20.80
C LYS A 176 -19.24 -8.26 21.40
N LEU A 177 -19.45 -8.60 22.68
CA LEU A 177 -18.67 -9.62 23.39
C LEU A 177 -18.80 -11.03 22.76
N SER A 178 -19.75 -11.26 21.85
CA SER A 178 -19.99 -12.58 21.25
C SER A 178 -18.88 -13.06 20.31
N LEU A 179 -17.96 -12.19 19.87
CA LEU A 179 -16.79 -12.59 19.08
C LEU A 179 -15.55 -12.86 19.92
N GLU A 180 -15.50 -12.37 21.16
CA GLU A 180 -14.35 -12.58 22.03
C GLU A 180 -14.05 -14.07 22.26
N PRO A 181 -15.05 -14.95 22.51
CA PRO A 181 -14.79 -16.37 22.67
C PRO A 181 -14.12 -17.00 21.45
N LYS A 182 -14.47 -16.56 20.23
CA LYS A 182 -13.85 -17.07 19.00
C LYS A 182 -12.40 -16.64 18.86
N ILE A 183 -12.08 -15.40 19.24
CA ILE A 183 -10.70 -14.88 19.20
C ILE A 183 -9.86 -15.59 20.27
N ILE A 184 -10.40 -15.75 21.48
CA ILE A 184 -9.74 -16.48 22.58
C ILE A 184 -9.57 -17.96 22.23
N GLU A 185 -10.55 -18.57 21.56
CA GLU A 185 -10.44 -19.93 21.04
C GLU A 185 -9.34 -20.05 19.98
N GLU A 186 -9.27 -19.11 19.03
CA GLU A 186 -8.18 -19.10 18.03
C GLU A 186 -6.81 -18.93 18.70
N PHE A 187 -6.73 -18.14 19.78
CA PHE A 187 -5.50 -17.99 20.56
C PHE A 187 -5.02 -19.32 21.17
N LYS A 188 -5.91 -20.26 21.51
CA LYS A 188 -5.48 -21.60 21.99
C LYS A 188 -4.63 -22.31 20.93
N TYR A 189 -5.03 -22.25 19.67
CA TYR A 189 -4.25 -22.83 18.56
C TYR A 189 -2.95 -22.08 18.32
N VAL A 190 -2.95 -20.75 18.48
CA VAL A 190 -1.72 -19.95 18.42
C VAL A 190 -0.75 -20.39 19.50
N LYS A 191 -1.23 -20.54 20.74
CA LYS A 191 -0.43 -20.99 21.88
C LYS A 191 0.20 -22.35 21.59
N GLU A 192 -0.63 -23.34 21.23
CA GLU A 192 -0.16 -24.70 20.91
C GLU A 192 0.88 -24.70 19.78
N GLU A 193 0.69 -23.89 18.74
CA GLU A 193 1.63 -23.82 17.62
C GLU A 193 2.96 -23.14 18.01
N MET A 194 2.92 -22.10 18.85
CA MET A 194 4.13 -21.45 19.35
C MET A 194 4.89 -22.35 20.32
N GLU A 195 4.20 -23.08 21.20
CA GLU A 195 4.82 -24.02 22.15
C GLU A 195 5.54 -25.19 21.47
N LYS A 196 5.11 -25.62 20.28
CA LYS A 196 5.83 -26.64 19.48
C LYS A 196 7.27 -26.24 19.13
N HIS A 197 7.58 -24.95 19.11
CA HIS A 197 8.93 -24.47 18.81
C HIS A 197 9.86 -24.54 20.04
N GLY A 198 9.31 -24.75 21.25
CA GLY A 198 10.08 -24.69 22.50
C GLY A 198 10.83 -23.37 22.65
N ASP A 199 12.06 -23.44 23.18
CA ASP A 199 12.93 -22.25 23.32
C ASP A 199 13.67 -21.87 22.04
N ALA A 200 13.44 -22.58 20.92
CA ALA A 200 14.13 -22.31 19.68
C ALA A 200 13.66 -20.96 19.08
N PRO A 201 14.59 -20.10 18.64
CA PRO A 201 14.21 -18.88 17.93
C PRO A 201 13.38 -19.17 16.67
N PHE A 202 12.23 -18.53 16.53
CA PHE A 202 11.40 -18.67 15.32
C PHE A 202 10.72 -17.35 14.93
N ASN A 203 10.17 -17.29 13.72
CA ASN A 203 9.41 -16.13 13.25
C ASN A 203 7.91 -16.35 13.55
N PRO A 204 7.27 -15.53 14.41
CA PRO A 204 5.85 -15.70 14.78
C PRO A 204 4.86 -15.20 13.71
N SER A 205 5.32 -14.47 12.68
CA SER A 205 4.45 -13.88 11.65
C SER A 205 3.51 -14.89 10.95
N PRO A 206 3.95 -16.11 10.55
CA PRO A 206 3.07 -17.08 9.91
C PRO A 206 1.97 -17.57 10.84
N VAL A 207 2.29 -17.83 12.11
CA VAL A 207 1.32 -18.34 13.09
C VAL A 207 0.20 -17.34 13.30
N ILE A 208 0.57 -16.08 13.54
CA ILE A 208 -0.43 -15.06 13.82
C ILE A 208 -1.18 -14.64 12.53
N SER A 209 -0.51 -14.63 11.37
CA SER A 209 -1.20 -14.41 10.08
C SER A 209 -2.25 -15.48 9.80
N ASN A 210 -2.00 -16.74 10.17
CA ASN A 210 -2.99 -17.81 10.06
C ASN A 210 -4.15 -17.60 11.04
N ALA A 211 -3.85 -17.25 12.29
CA ALA A 211 -4.86 -16.97 13.32
C ALA A 211 -5.84 -15.88 12.89
N VAL A 212 -5.31 -14.75 12.41
CA VAL A 212 -6.10 -13.63 11.91
C VAL A 212 -6.99 -14.04 10.74
N SER A 213 -6.38 -14.77 9.79
CA SER A 213 -7.12 -15.25 8.62
C SER A 213 -8.24 -16.21 9.03
N ASN A 214 -8.01 -17.06 10.03
CA ASN A 214 -9.00 -17.97 10.57
C ASN A 214 -10.13 -17.26 11.29
N ILE A 215 -9.87 -16.16 12.02
CA ILE A 215 -10.94 -15.35 12.60
C ILE A 215 -11.86 -14.85 11.49
N ILE A 216 -11.32 -14.33 10.38
CA ILE A 216 -12.12 -13.92 9.21
C ILE A 216 -12.82 -15.11 8.53
N CYS A 217 -12.13 -16.25 8.35
CA CYS A 217 -12.72 -17.46 7.77
C CYS A 217 -13.86 -18.00 8.62
N SER A 218 -13.76 -17.95 9.94
CA SER A 218 -14.84 -18.36 10.85
C SER A 218 -16.09 -17.50 10.71
N LEU A 219 -15.93 -16.22 10.34
CA LEU A 219 -17.03 -15.29 10.11
C LEU A 219 -17.63 -15.46 8.72
N CYS A 220 -16.79 -15.67 7.70
CA CYS A 220 -17.22 -15.75 6.30
C CYS A 220 -17.73 -17.14 5.92
N PHE A 221 -17.08 -18.20 6.40
CA PHE A 221 -17.31 -19.59 6.01
C PHE A 221 -17.85 -20.46 7.14
N GLY A 222 -17.92 -19.94 8.38
CA GLY A 222 -18.37 -20.71 9.54
C GLY A 222 -17.37 -21.79 9.99
N GLN A 223 -16.15 -21.80 9.44
CA GLN A 223 -15.12 -22.80 9.75
C GLN A 223 -13.72 -22.17 9.80
N ARG A 224 -12.85 -22.78 10.62
CA ARG A 224 -11.41 -22.51 10.64
C ARG A 224 -10.66 -23.51 9.75
N PHE A 225 -9.47 -23.14 9.31
CA PHE A 225 -8.56 -24.01 8.59
C PHE A 225 -7.35 -24.34 9.44
N ASP A 226 -6.87 -25.57 9.30
CA ASP A 226 -5.69 -26.03 10.03
C ASP A 226 -4.41 -25.30 9.59
N TYR A 227 -3.50 -25.03 10.53
CA TYR A 227 -2.25 -24.32 10.26
C TYR A 227 -1.27 -25.12 9.40
N THR A 228 -1.43 -26.44 9.24
CA THR A 228 -0.64 -27.24 8.31
C THR A 228 -1.30 -27.39 6.94
N ASN A 229 -2.53 -26.86 6.75
CA ASN A 229 -3.23 -26.98 5.48
C ASN A 229 -2.49 -26.23 4.36
N GLY A 230 -1.91 -27.01 3.43
CA GLY A 230 -1.13 -26.48 2.30
C GLY A 230 -1.96 -25.64 1.34
N GLU A 231 -3.22 -25.98 1.11
CA GLU A 231 -4.12 -25.22 0.21
C GLU A 231 -4.50 -23.87 0.82
N PHE A 232 -4.82 -23.84 2.10
CA PHE A 232 -5.11 -22.59 2.79
C PHE A 232 -3.90 -21.64 2.77
N LYS A 233 -2.70 -22.17 3.05
CA LYS A 233 -1.45 -21.40 2.94
C LYS A 233 -1.21 -20.86 1.52
N LYS A 234 -1.47 -21.68 0.49
CA LYS A 234 -1.36 -21.25 -0.91
C LYS A 234 -2.33 -20.10 -1.20
N VAL A 235 -3.59 -20.21 -0.78
CA VAL A 235 -4.59 -19.14 -0.96
C VAL A 235 -4.14 -17.85 -0.27
N LEU A 236 -3.72 -17.91 0.99
CA LEU A 236 -3.22 -16.74 1.71
C LEU A 236 -1.97 -16.13 1.06
N ASN A 237 -1.07 -16.97 0.58
CA ASN A 237 0.12 -16.53 -0.15
C ASN A 237 -0.25 -15.85 -1.47
N PHE A 238 -1.15 -16.44 -2.26
CA PHE A 238 -1.65 -15.81 -3.48
C PHE A 238 -2.39 -14.50 -3.21
N MET A 239 -3.15 -14.40 -2.12
CA MET A 239 -3.78 -13.15 -1.72
C MET A 239 -2.74 -12.07 -1.33
N SER A 240 -1.73 -12.42 -0.54
CA SER A 240 -0.61 -11.52 -0.19
C SER A 240 0.13 -11.07 -1.45
N ARG A 241 0.55 -12.03 -2.28
CA ARG A 241 1.26 -11.77 -3.52
C ARG A 241 0.41 -11.01 -4.53
N GLY A 242 -0.90 -11.20 -4.57
CA GLY A 242 -1.80 -10.45 -5.45
C GLY A 242 -1.88 -8.98 -5.05
N LEU A 243 -1.93 -8.70 -3.75
CA LEU A 243 -1.85 -7.34 -3.20
C LEU A 243 -0.47 -6.71 -3.45
N GLU A 244 0.60 -7.50 -3.38
CA GLU A 244 1.97 -7.08 -3.70
C GLU A 244 2.14 -6.82 -5.22
N SER A 245 1.71 -7.75 -6.08
CA SER A 245 1.87 -7.70 -7.55
C SER A 245 0.99 -6.65 -8.21
N GLY A 246 -0.14 -6.30 -7.58
CA GLY A 246 -1.04 -5.22 -7.99
C GLY A 246 -0.36 -3.85 -8.13
N SER A 247 0.85 -3.72 -7.60
CA SER A 247 1.63 -2.51 -7.51
C SER A 247 2.79 -2.39 -8.51
N GLY A 248 3.00 -3.42 -9.35
CA GLY A 248 4.01 -3.42 -10.41
C GLY A 248 5.45 -3.39 -9.88
N LEU A 249 5.97 -4.55 -9.45
CA LEU A 249 7.32 -5.08 -9.68
C LEU A 249 7.54 -6.31 -8.78
N GLU A 250 8.28 -7.29 -9.27
CA GLU A 250 8.49 -8.61 -8.64
C GLU A 250 9.43 -8.61 -7.41
N GLN A 251 9.24 -9.68 -6.62
CA GLN A 251 10.17 -10.40 -5.73
C GLN A 251 10.34 -9.98 -4.25
N GLY A 252 9.90 -10.89 -3.38
CA GLY A 252 10.37 -11.07 -2.00
C GLY A 252 9.29 -11.60 -1.06
N GLU A 253 9.42 -12.86 -0.60
CA GLU A 253 8.51 -13.44 0.40
C GLU A 253 8.49 -12.60 1.69
N SER A 254 7.33 -12.01 2.02
CA SER A 254 7.21 -11.00 3.10
C SER A 254 6.46 -11.53 4.34
N LYS A 255 6.98 -11.26 5.55
CA LYS A 255 6.45 -11.70 6.86
C LYS A 255 6.73 -10.69 7.98
N VAL A 256 5.81 -9.74 8.19
CA VAL A 256 5.68 -8.91 9.42
C VAL A 256 4.23 -8.91 9.91
N LEU A 257 4.08 -8.86 11.23
CA LEU A 257 2.91 -9.20 12.02
C LEU A 257 1.82 -8.11 12.07
N VAL A 258 2.19 -6.85 12.25
CA VAL A 258 1.22 -5.76 12.47
C VAL A 258 0.47 -5.38 11.18
N ASP A 259 1.13 -5.48 10.02
CA ASP A 259 0.52 -5.25 8.70
C ASP A 259 -0.21 -6.46 8.11
N LYS A 260 -0.07 -7.63 8.73
CA LYS A 260 -0.81 -8.87 8.38
C LYS A 260 -2.02 -9.13 9.26
N ILE A 261 -2.04 -8.62 10.50
CA ILE A 261 -3.22 -8.68 11.38
C ILE A 261 -4.38 -7.87 10.75
N PHE A 262 -4.07 -6.82 9.98
CA PHE A 262 -5.07 -6.11 9.17
C PHE A 262 -4.48 -5.61 7.85
N PRO A 263 -4.51 -6.37 6.74
CA PRO A 263 -3.98 -5.91 5.46
C PRO A 263 -4.82 -4.79 4.80
N PHE A 264 -5.90 -4.32 5.46
CA PHE A 264 -6.93 -3.49 4.85
C PHE A 264 -7.04 -2.02 5.31
N PRO A 265 -6.83 -1.63 6.59
CA PRO A 265 -7.24 -0.30 7.04
C PRO A 265 -6.40 0.86 6.51
N SER A 266 -5.08 0.76 6.67
CA SER A 266 -4.12 1.79 6.25
C SER A 266 -3.97 1.81 4.72
N ARG A 267 -3.91 0.62 4.08
CA ARG A 267 -3.75 0.49 2.61
C ARG A 267 -4.93 1.01 1.78
N THR A 268 -6.16 0.99 2.32
CA THR A 268 -7.34 1.49 1.57
C THR A 268 -7.43 3.00 1.44
N SER A 269 -6.72 3.74 2.29
CA SER A 269 -6.54 5.18 2.17
C SER A 269 -5.58 5.53 1.04
N GLU A 270 -4.59 4.67 0.79
CA GLU A 270 -3.59 4.84 -0.26
C GLU A 270 -4.11 4.50 -1.65
N PHE A 271 -5.21 3.72 -1.77
CA PHE A 271 -5.84 3.36 -3.05
C PHE A 271 -6.42 4.53 -3.87
N GLY A 272 -6.24 5.75 -3.37
CA GLY A 272 -6.74 6.95 -4.00
C GLY A 272 -8.26 7.04 -3.93
N LEU A 273 -8.74 8.26 -3.89
CA LEU A 273 -10.15 8.60 -4.05
C LEU A 273 -10.31 9.51 -5.25
N GLN A 274 -11.50 9.67 -5.79
CA GLN A 274 -11.73 10.61 -6.88
C GLN A 274 -12.98 11.46 -6.62
N PRO A 275 -12.94 12.76 -6.94
CA PRO A 275 -14.11 13.61 -6.91
C PRO A 275 -14.99 13.33 -8.14
N ILE A 276 -16.30 13.17 -7.92
CA ILE A 276 -17.28 12.92 -8.98
C ILE A 276 -17.63 14.21 -9.76
N THR A 277 -17.31 15.39 -9.21
CA THR A 277 -17.53 16.72 -9.79
C THR A 277 -16.34 17.65 -9.53
N VAL A 278 -16.26 18.78 -10.25
CA VAL A 278 -15.28 19.83 -9.96
C VAL A 278 -15.65 20.54 -8.65
N LEU A 279 -14.68 20.85 -7.80
CA LEU A 279 -14.93 21.51 -6.51
C LEU A 279 -13.68 22.25 -5.98
N ILE A 280 -13.86 23.16 -5.01
CA ILE A 280 -12.80 23.89 -4.31
C ILE A 280 -12.41 23.19 -3.00
N LEU A 281 -11.14 22.78 -2.86
CA LEU A 281 -10.57 22.20 -1.65
C LEU A 281 -9.41 23.07 -1.17
N GLN A 282 -9.48 23.60 0.07
CA GLN A 282 -8.45 24.50 0.62
C GLN A 282 -8.10 25.68 -0.32
N GLY A 283 -9.08 26.21 -1.06
CA GLY A 283 -8.89 27.31 -2.02
C GLY A 283 -8.38 26.91 -3.41
N TYR A 284 -8.15 25.61 -3.65
CA TYR A 284 -7.74 25.08 -4.95
C TYR A 284 -8.88 24.43 -5.71
N THR A 285 -8.92 24.63 -7.02
CA THR A 285 -9.84 23.94 -7.92
C THR A 285 -9.36 22.52 -8.19
N ILE A 286 -10.17 21.53 -7.80
CA ILE A 286 -9.93 20.11 -8.02
C ILE A 286 -10.85 19.62 -9.15
N PRO A 287 -10.30 19.27 -10.34
CA PRO A 287 -11.10 18.73 -11.43
C PRO A 287 -11.74 17.38 -11.10
N LYS A 288 -12.88 17.08 -11.74
CA LYS A 288 -13.51 15.76 -11.69
C LYS A 288 -12.52 14.66 -12.13
N GLY A 289 -12.53 13.53 -11.43
CA GLY A 289 -11.68 12.38 -11.77
C GLY A 289 -10.22 12.51 -11.35
N THR A 290 -9.85 13.59 -10.64
CA THR A 290 -8.53 13.74 -10.02
C THR A 290 -8.32 12.69 -8.94
N VAL A 291 -7.17 12.01 -8.89
CA VAL A 291 -6.88 11.07 -7.80
C VAL A 291 -6.48 11.85 -6.55
N ILE A 292 -7.13 11.60 -5.43
CA ILE A 292 -6.82 12.17 -4.12
C ILE A 292 -6.12 11.11 -3.27
N ILE A 293 -4.92 11.42 -2.79
CA ILE A 293 -4.15 10.56 -1.90
C ILE A 293 -4.09 11.23 -0.52
N PRO A 294 -4.87 10.77 0.47
CA PRO A 294 -4.66 11.16 1.86
C PRO A 294 -3.37 10.50 2.39
N ASN A 295 -2.33 11.28 2.62
CA ASN A 295 -1.07 10.79 3.17
C ASN A 295 -1.18 10.65 4.70
N LEU A 296 -1.75 9.52 5.15
CA LEU A 296 -1.92 9.25 6.57
C LEU A 296 -0.58 9.17 7.33
N TRP A 297 0.50 8.78 6.65
CA TRP A 297 1.84 8.78 7.25
C TRP A 297 2.26 10.18 7.71
N SER A 298 2.11 11.19 6.84
CA SER A 298 2.39 12.58 7.18
C SER A 298 1.51 13.06 8.34
N LEU A 299 0.22 12.70 8.32
CA LEU A 299 -0.75 13.11 9.33
C LEU A 299 -0.48 12.50 10.71
N HIS A 300 -0.06 11.25 10.79
CA HIS A 300 0.33 10.57 12.05
C HIS A 300 1.73 10.94 12.53
N ARG A 301 2.48 11.73 11.73
CA ARG A 301 3.82 12.24 12.07
C ARG A 301 3.92 13.77 12.01
N ASP A 302 2.79 14.45 11.97
CA ASP A 302 2.76 15.91 11.92
C ASP A 302 3.29 16.46 13.26
N PRO A 303 4.44 17.16 13.28
CA PRO A 303 5.02 17.70 14.50
C PRO A 303 4.15 18.81 15.13
N ALA A 304 3.19 19.38 14.39
CA ALA A 304 2.22 20.33 14.95
C ALA A 304 1.14 19.65 15.81
N ILE A 305 0.95 18.33 15.65
CA ILE A 305 -0.09 17.55 16.34
C ILE A 305 0.52 16.55 17.33
N TRP A 306 1.67 15.97 16.98
CA TRP A 306 2.29 14.86 17.68
C TRP A 306 3.64 15.27 18.24
N GLU A 307 3.78 15.23 19.57
CA GLU A 307 5.08 15.41 20.22
C GLU A 307 6.03 14.26 19.83
N LYS A 308 7.29 14.54 19.48
CA LYS A 308 8.27 13.51 19.06
C LYS A 308 7.67 12.49 18.09
N PRO A 309 7.21 12.92 16.89
CA PRO A 309 6.38 12.09 16.01
C PRO A 309 7.09 10.83 15.48
N GLU A 310 8.42 10.82 15.48
CA GLU A 310 9.22 9.66 15.05
C GLU A 310 9.47 8.64 16.17
N ASP A 311 9.21 9.00 17.43
CA ASP A 311 9.44 8.14 18.58
C ASP A 311 8.20 7.33 18.94
N PHE A 312 8.38 6.03 19.21
CA PHE A 312 7.34 5.21 19.81
C PHE A 312 7.15 5.61 21.28
N CYS A 313 6.15 6.47 21.52
CA CYS A 313 5.79 6.97 22.85
C CYS A 313 4.30 6.70 23.09
N PRO A 314 3.93 5.63 23.82
CA PRO A 314 2.54 5.33 24.18
C PRO A 314 1.87 6.40 25.02
N ASP A 315 2.64 7.06 25.89
CA ASP A 315 2.15 8.07 26.86
C ASP A 315 1.47 9.26 26.19
N ARG A 316 1.74 9.52 24.90
CA ARG A 316 1.04 10.55 24.10
C ARG A 316 -0.47 10.33 23.98
N PHE A 317 -0.95 9.14 24.33
CA PHE A 317 -2.35 8.74 24.37
C PHE A 317 -2.92 8.68 25.79
N LEU A 318 -2.21 9.21 26.78
CA LEU A 318 -2.64 9.31 28.17
C LEU A 318 -2.72 10.79 28.58
N ASP A 319 -3.65 11.15 29.47
CA ASP A 319 -3.67 12.44 30.16
C ASP A 319 -2.80 12.42 31.43
N ASP A 320 -2.74 13.55 32.14
CA ASP A 320 -1.94 13.71 33.35
C ASP A 320 -2.40 12.75 34.48
N GLU A 321 -3.66 12.27 34.41
CA GLU A 321 -4.25 11.28 35.31
C GLU A 321 -4.09 9.82 34.83
N GLY A 322 -3.42 9.60 33.69
CA GLY A 322 -3.20 8.27 33.10
C GLY A 322 -4.43 7.66 32.41
N GLN A 323 -5.48 8.43 32.13
CA GLN A 323 -6.65 7.99 31.37
C GLN A 323 -6.40 8.08 29.86
N ILE A 324 -7.11 7.23 29.10
CA ILE A 324 -6.92 7.13 27.65
C ILE A 324 -7.49 8.35 26.93
N LEU A 325 -6.61 9.11 26.28
CA LEU A 325 -6.93 10.21 25.39
C LEU A 325 -7.26 9.73 23.97
N LYS A 326 -8.50 9.96 23.54
CA LYS A 326 -8.93 9.71 22.15
C LYS A 326 -8.66 10.94 21.29
N LYS A 327 -7.64 10.86 20.43
CA LYS A 327 -7.31 11.94 19.48
C LYS A 327 -8.08 11.78 18.17
N GLU A 328 -8.84 12.80 17.78
CA GLU A 328 -9.57 12.81 16.50
C GLU A 328 -8.64 12.70 15.27
N THR A 329 -7.39 13.12 15.42
CA THR A 329 -6.34 13.05 14.40
C THR A 329 -5.76 11.65 14.24
N PHE A 330 -6.05 10.72 15.17
CA PHE A 330 -5.61 9.33 15.06
C PHE A 330 -6.58 8.51 14.20
N ILE A 331 -6.34 8.52 12.89
CA ILE A 331 -7.19 7.88 11.87
C ILE A 331 -6.51 6.72 11.10
N PRO A 332 -5.94 5.68 11.76
CA PRO A 332 -5.29 4.56 11.08
C PRO A 332 -6.24 3.70 10.23
N PHE A 333 -7.55 3.82 10.45
CA PHE A 333 -8.60 3.15 9.68
C PHE A 333 -9.21 4.05 8.58
N GLY A 334 -8.59 5.20 8.32
CA GLY A 334 -9.16 6.26 7.50
C GLY A 334 -10.34 6.96 8.18
N ILE A 335 -11.06 7.78 7.42
CA ILE A 335 -12.22 8.55 7.91
C ILE A 335 -13.28 8.67 6.79
N GLY A 336 -14.48 9.12 7.14
CA GLY A 336 -15.54 9.40 6.16
C GLY A 336 -16.31 8.17 5.69
N LYS A 337 -16.98 8.27 4.53
CA LYS A 337 -17.87 7.20 4.03
C LYS A 337 -17.10 5.90 3.73
N ARG A 338 -15.80 6.00 3.43
CA ARG A 338 -14.90 4.89 3.07
C ARG A 338 -14.05 4.38 4.24
N VAL A 339 -14.29 4.84 5.48
CA VAL A 339 -13.62 4.32 6.69
C VAL A 339 -13.63 2.79 6.74
N CYS A 340 -12.59 2.17 7.31
CA CYS A 340 -12.48 0.72 7.33
C CYS A 340 -13.73 0.06 7.94
N MET A 341 -14.33 -0.86 7.21
CA MET A 341 -15.50 -1.60 7.70
C MET A 341 -15.15 -2.56 8.84
N GLY A 342 -13.90 -3.04 8.86
CA GLY A 342 -13.39 -3.97 9.86
C GLY A 342 -12.83 -3.32 11.12
N GLU A 343 -12.89 -1.98 11.27
CA GLU A 343 -12.23 -1.24 12.36
C GLU A 343 -12.50 -1.79 13.77
N GLN A 344 -13.73 -2.24 14.05
CA GLN A 344 -14.06 -2.76 15.38
C GLN A 344 -13.52 -4.18 15.59
N LEU A 345 -13.52 -5.02 14.55
CA LEU A 345 -13.00 -6.39 14.60
C LEU A 345 -11.49 -6.37 14.80
N ALA A 346 -10.76 -5.77 13.86
CA ALA A 346 -10.02 -4.58 14.21
C ALA A 346 -9.26 -4.52 15.53
N LYS A 347 -9.68 -3.51 16.26
CA LYS A 347 -9.26 -3.17 17.62
C LYS A 347 -9.44 -4.33 18.59
N MET A 348 -10.52 -5.10 18.48
CA MET A 348 -10.81 -6.21 19.40
C MET A 348 -9.82 -7.36 19.24
N GLU A 349 -9.54 -7.76 18.01
CA GLU A 349 -8.55 -8.79 17.70
C GLU A 349 -7.14 -8.33 18.07
N LEU A 350 -6.77 -7.09 17.73
CA LEU A 350 -5.48 -6.52 18.14
C LEU A 350 -5.33 -6.56 19.67
N PHE A 351 -6.35 -6.11 20.40
CA PHE A 351 -6.31 -6.06 21.86
C PHE A 351 -6.23 -7.46 22.48
N LEU A 352 -7.16 -8.36 22.13
CA LEU A 352 -7.24 -9.70 22.74
C LEU A 352 -6.04 -10.57 22.36
N MET A 353 -5.59 -10.54 21.10
CA MET A 353 -4.40 -11.28 20.69
C MET A 353 -3.16 -10.72 21.38
N PHE A 354 -3.00 -9.40 21.44
CA PHE A 354 -1.83 -8.78 22.09
C PHE A 354 -1.78 -9.11 23.58
N VAL A 355 -2.88 -8.88 24.31
CA VAL A 355 -2.95 -9.17 25.75
C VAL A 355 -2.72 -10.65 26.02
N SER A 356 -3.35 -11.55 25.25
CA SER A 356 -3.18 -13.00 25.44
C SER A 356 -1.73 -13.44 25.18
N LEU A 357 -1.09 -12.89 24.14
CA LEU A 357 0.32 -13.17 23.85
C LEU A 357 1.22 -12.67 24.99
N MET A 358 1.05 -11.43 25.46
CA MET A 358 1.88 -10.85 26.53
C MET A 358 1.66 -11.52 27.89
N GLN A 359 0.45 -12.03 28.17
CA GLN A 359 0.15 -12.78 29.40
C GLN A 359 0.76 -14.19 29.38
N THR A 360 0.82 -14.82 28.21
CA THR A 360 1.24 -16.22 28.07
C THR A 360 2.74 -16.37 27.85
N PHE A 361 3.34 -15.44 27.11
CA PHE A 361 4.71 -15.57 26.61
C PHE A 361 5.56 -14.35 26.96
N THR A 362 6.83 -14.62 27.21
CA THR A 362 7.89 -13.59 27.23
C THR A 362 8.61 -13.62 25.89
N PHE A 363 8.64 -12.47 25.20
CA PHE A 363 9.30 -12.30 23.91
C PHE A 363 10.68 -11.68 24.11
N ALA A 364 11.72 -12.37 23.63
CA ALA A 364 13.09 -11.88 23.70
C ALA A 364 13.81 -12.04 22.36
N LEU A 365 14.77 -11.15 22.11
CA LEU A 365 15.70 -11.35 21.00
C LEU A 365 16.66 -12.51 21.33
N PRO A 366 17.01 -13.35 20.35
CA PRO A 366 17.99 -14.41 20.51
C PRO A 366 19.30 -13.84 21.00
N LYS A 367 19.97 -14.58 21.90
CA LYS A 367 21.32 -14.27 22.35
C LYS A 367 22.20 -14.12 21.10
N ASP A 368 22.90 -12.99 21.00
CA ASP A 368 23.79 -12.62 19.89
C ASP A 368 23.13 -12.18 18.57
N SER A 369 21.83 -11.89 18.57
CA SER A 369 21.17 -11.27 17.41
C SER A 369 21.35 -9.75 17.37
N GLU A 370 21.56 -9.20 16.17
CA GLU A 370 21.50 -7.75 15.95
C GLU A 370 20.09 -7.23 16.19
N LYS A 371 19.99 -5.98 16.64
CA LYS A 371 18.68 -5.32 16.76
C LYS A 371 17.99 -5.29 15.40
N PRO A 372 16.70 -5.65 15.33
CA PRO A 372 15.98 -5.61 14.08
C PRO A 372 15.92 -4.19 13.53
N ILE A 373 15.91 -4.09 12.22
CA ILE A 373 15.64 -2.83 11.53
C ILE A 373 14.18 -2.45 11.83
N MET A 374 13.97 -1.36 12.55
CA MET A 374 12.64 -0.86 12.92
C MET A 374 12.03 0.06 11.86
N THR A 375 12.77 0.38 10.79
CA THR A 375 12.28 1.13 9.64
C THR A 375 11.69 0.16 8.61
N GLY A 376 10.38 0.21 8.39
CA GLY A 376 9.74 -0.57 7.32
C GLY A 376 10.33 -0.20 5.96
N ARG A 377 10.75 -1.20 5.18
CA ARG A 377 11.13 -0.99 3.78
C ARG A 377 9.89 -1.09 2.93
N PHE A 378 9.37 0.05 2.49
CA PHE A 378 8.31 0.08 1.49
C PHE A 378 8.95 0.31 0.11
N PRO A 379 8.71 -0.53 -0.90
CA PRO A 379 8.87 -0.17 -2.29
C PRO A 379 8.34 1.22 -2.58
N TRP A 380 8.95 1.82 -3.60
CA TRP A 380 8.59 3.12 -4.16
C TRP A 380 7.26 3.11 -4.93
N ASN A 381 6.45 2.07 -4.80
CA ASN A 381 5.12 2.02 -5.41
C ASN A 381 4.16 2.96 -4.63
N ILE A 382 3.23 3.56 -5.37
CA ILE A 382 2.20 4.48 -4.83
C ILE A 382 1.26 3.80 -3.82
N TRP A 383 1.31 2.46 -3.78
CA TRP A 383 0.57 1.61 -2.86
C TRP A 383 1.59 1.10 -1.86
N ALA A 384 1.57 1.55 -0.61
CA ALA A 384 2.52 1.09 0.38
C ALA A 384 2.31 -0.41 0.60
N VAL A 385 3.18 -1.17 -0.05
CA VAL A 385 3.45 -2.55 0.27
C VAL A 385 4.73 -2.49 1.06
N PRO A 386 4.82 -3.02 2.29
CA PRO A 386 6.12 -3.31 2.88
C PRO A 386 6.76 -4.43 2.07
N VAL A 387 7.92 -4.17 1.45
CA VAL A 387 8.86 -5.22 1.02
C VAL A 387 9.91 -5.25 2.10
N ASP A 388 9.52 -5.82 3.23
CA ASP A 388 10.48 -6.17 4.25
C ASP A 388 11.20 -7.43 3.76
N ARG A 389 12.37 -7.18 3.16
CA ARG A 389 13.31 -8.18 2.65
C ARG A 389 13.98 -8.99 3.77
N TYR A 390 13.41 -8.99 4.98
CA TYR A 390 13.91 -9.73 6.12
C TYR A 390 12.74 -10.36 6.90
N PRO A 391 12.85 -11.62 7.32
CA PRO A 391 11.95 -12.15 8.32
C PRO A 391 12.03 -11.24 9.56
N LEU A 392 10.90 -11.02 10.25
CA LEU A 392 10.94 -10.57 11.65
C LEU A 392 12.10 -11.26 12.37
N PRO A 393 12.85 -10.56 13.23
CA PRO A 393 13.93 -11.19 13.97
C PRO A 393 13.36 -12.45 14.60
N LEU A 394 14.09 -13.56 14.43
CA LEU A 394 13.79 -14.78 15.17
C LEU A 394 13.59 -14.37 16.62
N THR A 395 12.49 -14.77 17.23
CA THR A 395 12.16 -14.37 18.60
C THR A 395 12.22 -15.63 19.43
N THR A 396 12.93 -15.57 20.56
CA THR A 396 12.83 -16.60 21.57
C THR A 396 11.56 -16.32 22.36
N VAL A 397 10.68 -17.33 22.41
CA VAL A 397 9.40 -17.26 23.09
C VAL A 397 9.45 -18.26 24.22
N THR A 398 9.50 -17.78 25.47
CA THR A 398 9.42 -18.66 26.64
C THR A 398 8.05 -18.52 27.27
N THR A 399 7.41 -19.63 27.61
CA THR A 399 6.14 -19.61 28.35
C THR A 399 6.38 -18.99 29.72
N SER A 400 5.63 -17.93 30.04
CA SER A 400 5.75 -17.27 31.33
C SER A 400 5.32 -18.25 32.44
N PRO A 401 6.03 -18.32 33.58
CA PRO A 401 5.55 -19.04 34.73
C PRO A 401 4.21 -18.41 35.16
N GLN A 402 3.17 -19.23 35.09
CA GLN A 402 1.74 -18.94 35.22
C GLN A 402 1.36 -17.69 36.05
N PHE A 403 0.64 -16.75 35.41
CA PHE A 403 -0.27 -15.81 36.06
C PHE A 403 -1.72 -16.17 35.69
N LEU A 404 -2.12 -17.44 35.81
CA LEU A 404 -3.52 -17.87 35.73
C LEU A 404 -3.69 -19.15 36.57
N ASP A 405 -3.91 -18.95 37.87
CA ASP A 405 -4.78 -19.80 38.69
C ASP A 405 -6.11 -19.06 38.92
#